data_AF-N8W1S0-F1
#
_entry.id   AF-N8W1S0-F1
#
_cell.length_a   1.000
_cell.length_b   1.000
_cell.length_c   1.000
_cell.angle_alpha   90.00
_cell.angle_beta   90.00
_cell.angle_gamma   90.00
#
_symmetry.space_group_name_H-M   'P 1'
#
loop_
_entity.id
_entity.type
_entity.pdbx_description
1 polymer ?
#
loop_
_entity_poly.entity_id
_entity_poly.type
_entity_poly.pdbx_seq_one_letter_code
_entity_poly.pdbx_strand_id
1 'polypeptide(L)'
;MNATDFIKQHGVDKAREVIDGAPDRATTVKPSLDFKHFMYGICENATGAYILLSDLKRLVESVDFINKFGGIGLAKAYDKEMGSHGFNPFFEKAIADYELIYSNDMGDDTHIENHVSPLCKVGVK
;
A
#
# COMPACT_ATOMS: atom_id res chain seq x y z
N MET A 1 -12.50 -11.72 3.33
CA MET A 1 -11.51 -10.83 2.67
C MET A 1 -11.13 -9.79 3.69
N ASN A 2 -9.84 -9.65 4.01
CA ASN A 2 -9.36 -8.58 4.90
C ASN A 2 -8.89 -7.35 4.08
N ALA A 3 -8.48 -6.28 4.75
CA ALA A 3 -8.03 -5.04 4.10
C ALA A 3 -6.80 -5.24 3.19
N THR A 4 -5.84 -6.06 3.62
CA THR A 4 -4.66 -6.41 2.82
C THR A 4 -5.06 -7.14 1.54
N ASP A 5 -5.88 -8.19 1.65
CA ASP A 5 -6.36 -8.96 0.50
C ASP A 5 -7.13 -8.08 -0.48
N PHE A 6 -7.92 -7.14 0.04
CA PHE A 6 -8.66 -6.17 -0.76
C PHE A 6 -7.72 -5.30 -1.60
N ILE A 7 -6.69 -4.72 -0.99
CA ILE A 7 -5.71 -3.90 -1.71
C ILE A 7 -4.91 -4.74 -2.72
N LYS A 8 -4.53 -5.97 -2.36
CA LYS A 8 -3.85 -6.89 -3.29
C LYS A 8 -4.67 -7.20 -4.54
N GLN A 9 -5.99 -7.34 -4.39
CA GLN A 9 -6.88 -7.70 -5.50
C GLN A 9 -7.34 -6.51 -6.34
N HIS A 10 -7.53 -5.34 -5.71
CA HIS A 10 -8.18 -4.19 -6.35
C HIS A 10 -7.28 -2.96 -6.50
N GLY A 11 -6.10 -2.97 -5.87
CA GLY A 11 -5.16 -1.87 -5.86
C GLY A 11 -5.45 -0.80 -4.80
N VAL A 12 -4.42 0.00 -4.49
CA VAL A 12 -4.50 1.08 -3.50
C VAL A 12 -5.45 2.20 -3.92
N ASP A 13 -5.54 2.48 -5.22
CA ASP A 13 -6.44 3.52 -5.74
C ASP A 13 -7.91 3.18 -5.49
N LYS A 14 -8.29 1.91 -5.66
CA LYS A 14 -9.65 1.47 -5.34
C LYS A 14 -9.94 1.53 -3.85
N ALA A 15 -8.95 1.23 -3.01
CA ALA A 15 -9.08 1.39 -1.57
C ALA A 15 -9.33 2.85 -1.18
N ARG A 16 -8.65 3.82 -1.82
CA ARG A 16 -8.93 5.26 -1.62
C ARG A 16 -10.37 5.63 -1.99
N GLU A 17 -10.84 5.19 -3.15
CA GLU A 17 -12.23 5.43 -3.59
C GLU A 17 -13.25 4.90 -2.56
N VAL A 18 -13.02 3.71 -2.02
CA VAL A 18 -13.91 3.10 -1.00
C VAL A 18 -13.93 3.89 0.30
N ILE A 19 -12.77 4.40 0.73
CA ILE A 19 -12.64 5.24 1.92
C ILE A 19 -13.36 6.58 1.70
N ASP A 20 -13.12 7.23 0.57
CA ASP A 20 -13.70 8.54 0.23
C ASP A 20 -15.22 8.47 0.03
N GLY A 21 -15.74 7.33 -0.44
CA GLY A 21 -17.17 7.07 -0.60
C GLY A 21 -17.88 6.63 0.69
N ALA A 22 -17.17 6.45 1.80
CA ALA A 22 -17.75 5.97 3.04
C ALA A 22 -18.58 7.06 3.74
N PRO A 23 -19.81 6.75 4.22
CA PRO A 23 -20.55 7.66 5.09
C PRO A 23 -19.77 7.96 6.39
N ASP A 24 -19.87 9.18 6.92
CA ASP A 24 -19.11 9.65 8.11
C ASP A 24 -19.10 8.71 9.33
N ARG A 25 -20.19 7.95 9.54
CA ARG A 25 -20.34 7.05 10.69
C ARG A 25 -20.03 5.59 10.38
N ALA A 26 -19.72 5.26 9.12
CA ALA A 26 -19.36 3.90 8.75
C ALA A 26 -17.99 3.56 9.36
N THR A 27 -17.88 2.36 9.91
CA THR A 27 -16.61 1.82 10.41
C THR A 27 -16.17 0.58 9.63
N THR A 28 -17.09 -0.01 8.86
CA THR A 28 -16.84 -1.18 8.03
C THR A 28 -17.42 -1.04 6.64
N VAL A 29 -16.83 -1.77 5.71
CA VAL A 29 -17.30 -1.95 4.35
C VAL A 29 -17.31 -3.42 3.98
N LYS A 30 -18.30 -3.84 3.19
CA LYS A 30 -18.38 -5.15 2.57
C LYS A 30 -18.48 -4.99 1.06
N PRO A 31 -17.59 -5.63 0.26
CA PRO A 31 -17.79 -5.71 -1.18
C PRO A 31 -19.09 -6.47 -1.45
N SER A 32 -19.99 -5.88 -2.25
CA SER A 32 -21.19 -6.62 -2.66
C SER A 32 -20.85 -7.70 -3.70
N LEU A 33 -21.78 -8.61 -3.98
CA LEU A 33 -21.64 -9.62 -5.04
C LEU A 33 -21.37 -8.99 -6.41
N ASP A 34 -21.88 -7.78 -6.62
CA ASP A 34 -21.49 -6.90 -7.72
C ASP A 34 -20.45 -5.91 -7.18
N PHE A 35 -19.16 -6.17 -7.45
CA PHE A 35 -18.01 -5.40 -6.92
C PHE A 35 -18.05 -3.88 -7.25
N LYS A 36 -19.07 -3.42 -7.98
CA LYS A 36 -19.40 -2.02 -8.22
C LYS A 36 -20.11 -1.33 -7.05
N HIS A 37 -20.72 -2.09 -6.14
CA HIS A 37 -21.45 -1.55 -4.99
C HIS A 37 -20.80 -1.99 -3.68
N PHE A 38 -20.66 -1.03 -2.76
CA PHE A 38 -20.13 -1.23 -1.42
C PHE A 38 -21.25 -1.10 -0.39
N MET A 39 -21.31 -2.05 0.54
CA MET A 39 -22.23 -1.98 1.67
C MET A 39 -21.48 -1.48 2.90
N TYR A 40 -21.92 -0.35 3.45
CA TYR A 40 -21.30 0.28 4.61
C TYR A 40 -22.08 -0.04 5.90
N GLY A 41 -21.37 -0.20 7.01
CA GLY A 41 -21.95 -0.55 8.30
C GLY A 41 -21.12 -0.09 9.49
N ILE A 42 -21.69 -0.27 10.69
CA ILE A 42 -21.06 0.06 11.97
C ILE A 42 -20.74 -1.23 12.70
N CYS A 43 -19.45 -1.53 12.82
CA CYS A 43 -18.89 -2.67 13.55
C CYS A 43 -17.42 -2.38 13.90
N GLU A 44 -17.00 -2.59 15.15
CA GLU A 44 -15.65 -2.27 15.61
C GLU A 44 -14.67 -3.44 15.48
N ASN A 45 -15.18 -4.67 15.26
CA ASN A 45 -14.38 -5.88 15.14
C ASN A 45 -14.84 -6.70 13.93
N ALA A 46 -14.41 -6.26 12.75
CA ALA A 46 -14.74 -6.98 11.52
C ALA A 46 -13.81 -8.19 11.36
N THR A 47 -14.40 -9.37 11.24
CA THR A 47 -13.72 -10.59 10.77
C THR A 47 -14.52 -11.20 9.62
N GLY A 48 -13.85 -11.76 8.62
CA GLY A 48 -14.54 -12.42 7.50
C GLY A 48 -15.00 -11.48 6.38
N ALA A 49 -16.31 -11.38 6.14
CA ALA A 49 -16.92 -10.72 4.96
C ALA A 49 -16.96 -9.18 5.03
N TYR A 50 -16.52 -8.60 6.14
CA TYR A 50 -16.46 -7.16 6.36
C TYR A 50 -15.01 -6.73 6.56
N ILE A 51 -14.68 -5.54 6.06
CA ILE A 51 -13.36 -4.90 6.14
C ILE A 51 -13.51 -3.68 7.05
N LEU A 52 -12.62 -3.53 8.04
CA LEU A 52 -12.53 -2.32 8.84
C LEU A 52 -12.00 -1.16 7.98
N LEU A 53 -12.74 -0.05 7.94
CA LEU A 53 -12.31 1.16 7.21
C LEU A 53 -11.04 1.75 7.83
N SER A 54 -10.85 1.59 9.14
CA SER A 54 -9.63 2.01 9.83
C SER A 54 -8.39 1.24 9.36
N ASP A 55 -8.50 -0.06 9.16
CA ASP A 55 -7.40 -0.87 8.62
C ASP A 55 -7.12 -0.52 7.16
N LEU A 56 -8.16 -0.35 6.34
CA LEU A 56 -8.02 0.03 4.95
C LEU A 56 -7.34 1.41 4.81
N LYS A 57 -7.78 2.38 5.62
CA LYS A 57 -7.19 3.73 5.68
C LYS A 57 -5.73 3.70 6.10
N ARG A 58 -5.40 2.95 7.16
CA ARG A 58 -4.02 2.79 7.63
C ARG A 58 -3.12 2.25 6.54
N LEU A 59 -3.54 1.20 5.84
CA LEU A 59 -2.75 0.60 4.76
C LEU A 59 -2.52 1.57 3.60
N VAL A 60 -3.55 2.33 3.20
CA VAL A 60 -3.43 3.40 2.20
C VAL A 60 -2.44 4.47 2.65
N GLU A 61 -2.53 4.93 3.90
CA GLU A 61 -1.62 5.94 4.45
C GLU A 61 -0.18 5.44 4.49
N SER A 62 0.05 4.18 4.86
CA SER A 62 1.37 3.54 4.83
C SER A 62 1.94 3.52 3.41
N VAL A 63 1.14 3.15 2.40
CA VAL A 63 1.58 3.17 1.00
C VAL A 63 1.91 4.58 0.51
N ASP A 64 1.03 5.55 0.80
CA ASP A 64 1.25 6.95 0.45
C ASP A 64 2.49 7.53 1.10
N PHE A 65 2.73 7.17 2.36
CA PHE A 65 3.92 7.60 3.08
C PHE A 65 5.19 7.07 2.44
N ILE A 66 5.26 5.75 2.19
CA ILE A 66 6.44 5.13 1.57
C ILE A 66 6.71 5.72 0.18
N ASN A 67 5.66 5.93 -0.62
CA ASN A 67 5.78 6.56 -1.93
C ASN A 67 6.29 8.00 -1.84
N LYS A 68 5.74 8.81 -0.92
CA LYS A 68 6.19 10.20 -0.69
C LYS A 68 7.62 10.28 -0.15
N PHE A 69 8.05 9.27 0.60
CA PHE A 69 9.41 9.18 1.13
C PHE A 69 10.45 8.87 0.03
N GLY A 70 10.02 8.32 -1.11
CA GLY A 70 10.88 7.93 -2.23
C GLY A 70 11.02 6.41 -2.40
N GLY A 71 10.12 5.63 -1.82
CA GLY A 71 10.01 4.19 -2.01
C GLY A 71 10.55 3.35 -0.85
N ILE A 72 10.23 2.05 -0.90
CA ILE A 72 10.50 1.09 0.19
C ILE A 72 11.99 0.90 0.49
N GLY A 73 12.85 0.97 -0.54
CA GLY A 73 14.30 0.85 -0.38
C GLY A 73 14.88 1.98 0.47
N LEU A 74 14.50 3.23 0.19
CA LEU A 74 14.92 4.39 0.98
C LEU A 74 14.33 4.34 2.38
N ALA A 75 13.05 3.99 2.53
CA ALA A 75 12.39 3.90 3.83
C ALA A 75 13.12 2.91 4.76
N LYS A 76 13.49 1.72 4.26
CA LYS A 76 14.25 0.72 5.02
C LYS A 76 15.67 1.16 5.37
N ALA A 77 16.35 1.85 4.45
CA ALA A 77 17.68 2.40 4.72
C ALA A 77 17.62 3.45 5.83
N TYR A 78 16.67 4.38 5.76
CA TYR A 78 16.46 5.41 6.76
C TYR A 78 16.09 4.84 8.13
N ASP A 79 15.18 3.86 8.18
CA ASP A 79 14.78 3.18 9.42
C ASP A 79 15.99 2.51 10.10
N LYS A 80 16.86 1.86 9.32
CA LYS A 80 18.09 1.24 9.82
C LYS A 80 19.10 2.27 10.34
N GLU A 81 19.28 3.40 9.67
CA GLU A 81 20.21 4.46 10.08
C GLU A 81 19.72 5.21 11.33
N MET A 82 18.43 5.53 11.39
CA MET A 82 17.82 6.30 12.46
C MET A 82 17.40 5.46 13.67
N GLY A 83 17.26 4.14 13.53
CA GLY A 83 16.95 3.23 14.63
C GLY A 83 17.98 3.27 15.78
N SER A 84 19.20 3.78 15.51
CA SER A 84 20.22 4.04 16.54
C SER A 84 20.00 5.34 17.33
N HIS A 85 19.19 6.28 16.81
CA HIS A 85 18.98 7.62 17.36
C HIS A 85 17.59 7.86 17.96
N GLY A 86 16.65 6.94 17.77
CA GLY A 86 15.32 7.01 18.39
C GLY A 86 14.31 6.15 17.66
N PHE A 87 13.46 5.47 18.43
CA PHE A 87 12.37 4.62 17.94
C PHE A 87 11.41 5.43 17.05
N ASN A 88 11.29 5.05 15.78
CA ASN A 88 10.31 5.64 14.85
C ASN A 88 9.23 4.62 14.49
N PRO A 89 8.20 4.43 15.35
CA PRO A 89 7.16 3.41 15.16
C PRO A 89 6.34 3.61 13.89
N PHE A 90 6.41 4.80 13.30
CA PHE A 90 5.68 5.12 12.08
C PHE A 90 6.35 4.52 10.84
N PHE A 91 7.68 4.56 10.75
CA PHE A 91 8.42 3.94 9.63
C PHE A 91 8.31 2.43 9.66
N GLU A 92 8.58 1.81 10.82
CA GLU A 92 8.50 0.36 10.99
C GLU A 92 7.13 -0.17 10.55
N LYS A 93 6.06 0.48 11.01
CA LYS A 93 4.70 0.08 10.66
C LYS A 93 4.39 0.30 9.18
N ALA A 94 4.77 1.44 8.61
CA ALA A 94 4.52 1.72 7.20
C ALA A 94 5.29 0.76 6.28
N ILE A 95 6.52 0.41 6.63
CA ILE A 95 7.34 -0.60 5.93
C ILE A 95 6.65 -1.96 6.01
N ALA A 96 6.25 -2.39 7.20
CA ALA A 96 5.59 -3.68 7.39
C ALA A 96 4.26 -3.77 6.63
N ASP A 97 3.45 -2.72 6.66
CA ASP A 97 2.20 -2.64 5.90
C ASP A 97 2.46 -2.68 4.38
N TYR A 98 3.46 -1.94 3.89
CA TYR A 98 3.84 -1.91 2.46
C TYR A 98 4.32 -3.29 1.98
N GLU A 99 5.22 -3.92 2.74
CA GLU A 99 5.71 -5.27 2.45
C GLU A 99 4.57 -6.29 2.51
N LEU A 100 3.66 -6.16 3.48
CA LEU A 100 2.50 -7.05 3.55
C LEU A 100 1.62 -6.98 2.28
N ILE A 101 1.54 -5.83 1.63
CA ILE A 101 0.80 -5.62 0.38
C ILE A 101 1.60 -6.11 -0.85
N TYR A 102 2.89 -5.77 -0.95
CA TYR A 102 3.68 -5.90 -2.18
C TYR A 102 4.78 -6.97 -2.17
N SER A 103 5.09 -7.62 -1.04
CA SER A 103 6.23 -8.58 -0.94
C SER A 103 6.06 -9.91 -1.69
N ASN A 104 5.02 -10.07 -2.52
CA ASN A 104 4.88 -11.21 -3.42
C ASN A 104 5.31 -10.90 -4.87
N ASP A 105 5.78 -9.67 -5.16
CA ASP A 105 6.09 -9.26 -6.53
C ASP A 105 7.25 -8.25 -6.58
N MET A 106 8.31 -8.49 -5.81
CA MET A 106 9.62 -7.98 -6.22
C MET A 106 10.20 -8.98 -7.20
N GLY A 107 9.91 -8.73 -8.49
CA GLY A 107 10.77 -9.20 -9.55
C GLY A 107 12.22 -8.95 -9.16
N ASP A 108 13.03 -9.97 -9.38
CA ASP A 108 14.47 -9.92 -9.19
C ASP A 108 15.08 -8.81 -10.07
N ASP A 109 15.22 -7.61 -9.51
CA ASP A 109 15.81 -6.44 -10.17
C ASP A 109 17.34 -6.55 -10.28
N THR A 110 17.94 -7.73 -10.09
CA THR A 110 19.38 -7.94 -10.36
C THR A 110 19.76 -7.84 -11.85
N HIS A 111 18.81 -7.45 -12.73
CA HIS A 111 19.01 -7.25 -14.16
C HIS A 111 18.55 -5.88 -14.71
N ILE A 112 18.74 -4.78 -13.97
CA ILE A 112 18.50 -3.40 -14.48
C ILE A 112 19.43 -3.01 -15.66
N GLU A 113 20.44 -3.81 -16.01
CA GLU A 113 21.48 -3.44 -16.99
C GLU A 113 21.02 -3.28 -18.45
N ASN A 114 19.75 -3.52 -18.80
CA ASN A 114 19.31 -3.51 -20.21
C ASN A 114 18.31 -2.41 -20.62
N HIS A 115 18.09 -1.38 -19.79
CA HIS A 115 17.34 -0.20 -20.23
C HIS A 115 18.20 0.87 -20.92
N VAL A 116 19.02 0.46 -21.91
CA VAL A 116 19.51 1.39 -22.92
C VAL A 116 18.49 1.39 -24.05
N SER A 117 17.74 2.49 -24.19
CA SER A 117 16.89 2.69 -25.37
C SER A 117 17.72 2.51 -26.64
N PRO A 118 17.33 1.64 -27.59
CA PRO A 118 18.09 1.38 -28.82
C PRO A 118 18.19 2.60 -29.76
N LEU A 119 17.58 3.73 -29.37
CA LEU A 119 17.57 4.99 -30.12
C LEU A 119 18.54 6.04 -29.58
N CYS A 120 19.26 5.77 -28.49
CA CYS A 120 20.36 6.62 -28.04
C CYS A 120 21.59 6.36 -28.92
N LYS A 121 21.62 6.95 -30.12
CA LYS A 121 22.84 7.05 -30.92
C LYS A 121 23.83 7.92 -30.15
N VAL A 122 24.86 7.30 -29.61
CA VAL A 122 26.06 8.02 -29.15
C VAL A 122 26.68 8.64 -30.40
N GLY A 123 26.61 9.97 -30.51
CA GLY A 123 27.31 10.70 -31.56
C GLY A 123 28.80 10.45 -31.44
N VAL A 124 29.34 9.53 -32.23
CA VAL A 124 30.77 9.43 -32.44
C VAL A 124 31.18 10.61 -33.33
N LYS A 125 32.16 11.38 -32.86
CA LYS A 125 32.70 12.58 -33.50
C LYS A 125 33.14 12.36 -34.93
#